data_AF-A0A2S8FS12-F1
#
_entry.id   AF-A0A2S8FS12-F1
#
_cell.length_a   1.000
_cell.length_b   1.000
_cell.length_c   1.000
_cell.angle_alpha   90.00
_cell.angle_beta   90.00
_cell.angle_gamma   90.00
#
_symmetry.space_group_name_H-M   'P 1'
#
loop_
_entity.id
_entity.type
_entity.pdbx_description
1 polymer ?
#
loop_
_entity_poly.entity_id
_entity_poly.type
_entity_poly.pdbx_seq_one_letter_code
_entity_poly.pdbx_strand_id
1 'polypeptide(L)'
;MAEAEQLLERIEEGIVTHGGDLGGWTRLHDGQLQLFDGRVTLTAEVYSQEPADSGVAHCHVFTQLHEYDDEVLDACIFGMAEDLEGALGQAAGLWISGVAGPIRSFLDNKPVCMTCQAGVEGGDFSAGYAPGDYGLTGLRAYVGPSIARGFDDSELHAKLDDSKPWFQYAAESAAPRRVHLAKATILSQDSPMWTRELEIDGHEVAHHDPHWPAGVATSQPGYMTRFAVFEFPRNSVEVTRRAQLDRTIEHFAQHFPGCESVDKLMDSMLEDGFDADMVHEAESIATIAFGRIFFQGRDIQYSPHVIRARRSGKVETEVPLMAIPAYNRGLAIGTAAREKMSEEDFQTLCLHNAESQALLQAIESGVAVEDLPKIRLYPSVVPERNVSQQTMDAAMAILNGMVEKNRPPKRKKPWWKFW
;
A
#
# COMPACT_ATOMS: atom_id res chain seq x y z
N MET A 1 18.71 -9.42 27.05
CA MET A 1 18.36 -9.91 25.71
C MET A 1 17.44 -8.88 25.09
N ALA A 2 17.79 -8.35 23.93
CA ALA A 2 16.94 -7.36 23.25
C ALA A 2 15.63 -8.03 22.80
N GLU A 3 14.51 -7.31 22.78
CA GLU A 3 13.20 -7.85 22.36
C GLU A 3 13.25 -8.46 20.94
N ALA A 4 14.02 -7.85 20.05
CA ALA A 4 14.29 -8.38 18.71
C ALA A 4 15.01 -9.73 18.74
N GLU A 5 15.98 -9.93 19.63
CA GLU A 5 16.70 -11.19 19.78
C GLU A 5 15.75 -12.29 20.31
N GLN A 6 14.89 -11.96 21.29
CA GLN A 6 13.84 -12.87 21.78
C GLN A 6 12.87 -13.28 20.68
N LEU A 7 12.47 -12.35 19.80
CA LEU A 7 11.61 -12.65 18.66
C LEU A 7 12.29 -13.65 17.70
N LEU A 8 13.57 -13.41 17.37
CA LEU A 8 14.33 -14.31 16.50
C LEU A 8 14.53 -15.69 17.12
N GLU A 9 14.84 -15.78 18.41
CA GLU A 9 14.92 -17.06 19.14
C GLU A 9 13.61 -17.84 19.02
N ARG A 10 12.46 -17.18 19.24
CA ARG A 10 11.14 -17.82 19.10
C ARG A 10 10.84 -18.29 17.68
N ILE A 11 11.26 -17.51 16.68
CA ILE A 11 11.15 -17.93 15.28
C ILE A 11 12.00 -19.18 15.04
N GLU A 12 13.26 -19.20 15.49
CA GLU A 12 14.15 -20.35 15.36
C GLU A 12 13.57 -21.59 16.03
N GLU A 13 13.17 -21.49 17.30
CA GLU A 13 12.57 -22.59 18.06
C GLU A 13 11.32 -23.14 17.38
N GLY A 14 10.47 -22.26 16.85
CA GLY A 14 9.26 -22.65 16.13
C GLY A 14 9.56 -23.38 14.82
N ILE A 15 10.56 -22.92 14.05
CA ILE A 15 11.01 -23.60 12.83
C ILE A 15 11.65 -24.95 13.16
N VAL A 16 12.49 -25.04 14.19
CA VAL A 16 13.13 -26.31 14.59
C VAL A 16 12.09 -27.32 15.07
N THR A 17 11.10 -26.88 15.84
CA THR A 17 10.11 -27.76 16.45
C THR A 17 9.01 -28.17 15.46
N HIS A 18 8.60 -27.26 14.58
CA HIS A 18 7.39 -27.43 13.75
C HIS A 18 7.62 -27.24 12.25
N GLY A 19 8.88 -27.07 11.82
CA GLY A 19 9.24 -26.62 10.48
C GLY A 19 8.68 -27.48 9.36
N GLY A 20 8.64 -28.80 9.50
CA GLY A 20 8.15 -29.68 8.43
C GLY A 20 8.82 -29.36 7.10
N ASP A 21 8.05 -28.85 6.12
CA ASP A 21 8.55 -28.40 4.81
C ASP A 21 9.42 -27.12 4.85
N LEU A 22 9.45 -26.39 5.98
CA LEU A 22 10.34 -25.27 6.26
C LEU A 22 11.74 -25.71 6.73
N GLY A 23 12.06 -27.00 6.59
CA GLY A 23 13.31 -27.60 7.06
C GLY A 23 14.58 -27.01 6.42
N GLY A 24 15.71 -27.37 7.01
CA GLY A 24 17.04 -26.86 6.73
C GLY A 24 17.78 -26.59 8.03
N TRP A 25 19.08 -26.31 7.99
CA TRP A 25 19.78 -25.85 9.19
C TRP A 25 19.42 -24.38 9.50
N THR A 26 19.40 -24.07 10.80
CA THR A 26 19.23 -22.71 11.34
C THR A 26 20.47 -22.31 12.13
N ARG A 27 20.72 -21.00 12.22
CA ARG A 27 21.80 -20.47 13.06
C ARG A 27 21.47 -19.06 13.52
N LEU A 28 21.20 -18.90 14.81
CA LEU A 28 21.19 -17.59 15.47
C LEU A 28 22.61 -17.19 15.91
N HIS A 29 23.08 -16.04 15.45
CA HIS A 29 24.37 -15.48 15.88
C HIS A 29 24.37 -13.96 15.72
N ASP A 30 24.88 -13.24 16.72
CA ASP A 30 25.05 -11.78 16.72
C ASP A 30 23.78 -11.01 16.30
N GLY A 31 22.61 -11.44 16.81
CA GLY A 31 21.32 -10.80 16.51
C GLY A 31 20.78 -11.05 15.10
N GLN A 32 21.34 -12.03 14.39
CA GLN A 32 20.92 -12.43 13.05
C GLN A 32 20.56 -13.93 13.03
N LEU A 33 19.43 -14.27 12.43
CA LEU A 33 18.98 -15.66 12.31
C LEU A 33 19.08 -16.11 10.86
N GLN A 34 19.98 -17.04 10.59
CA GLN A 34 20.06 -17.72 9.29
C GLN A 34 19.05 -18.86 9.24
N LEU A 35 18.27 -18.94 8.16
CA LEU A 35 17.28 -20.00 7.92
C LEU A 35 17.49 -20.63 6.55
N PHE A 36 16.82 -21.78 6.34
CA PHE A 36 16.73 -22.46 5.05
C PHE A 36 18.10 -22.79 4.47
N ASP A 37 18.96 -23.39 5.27
CA ASP A 37 20.34 -23.71 4.90
C ASP A 37 21.21 -22.48 4.60
N GLY A 38 20.91 -21.36 5.26
CA GLY A 38 21.62 -20.09 5.10
C GLY A 38 21.27 -19.33 3.82
N ARG A 39 20.16 -19.68 3.18
CA ARG A 39 19.66 -18.99 1.97
C ARG A 39 19.01 -17.65 2.29
N VAL A 40 18.59 -17.46 3.54
CA VAL A 40 18.11 -16.18 4.05
C VAL A 40 18.73 -15.86 5.40
N THR A 41 18.84 -14.56 5.68
CA THR A 41 19.18 -14.02 7.01
C THR A 41 18.05 -13.13 7.49
N LEU A 42 17.61 -13.34 8.73
CA LEU A 42 16.61 -12.51 9.38
C LEU A 42 17.28 -11.53 10.36
N THR A 43 16.77 -10.30 10.36
CA THR A 43 16.91 -9.35 11.47
C THR A 43 15.53 -8.87 11.90
N ALA A 44 15.43 -8.27 13.09
CA ALA A 44 14.15 -7.80 13.60
C ALA A 44 14.25 -6.46 14.31
N GLU A 45 13.15 -5.71 14.26
CA GLU A 45 12.90 -4.53 15.09
C GLU A 45 11.57 -4.72 15.83
N VAL A 46 11.54 -4.34 17.10
CA VAL A 46 10.35 -4.41 17.95
C VAL A 46 10.01 -3.01 18.43
N TYR A 47 8.80 -2.58 18.12
CA TYR A 47 8.24 -1.30 18.50
C TYR A 47 7.22 -1.54 19.61
N SER A 48 7.58 -1.19 20.84
CA SER A 48 6.65 -1.17 21.97
C SER A 48 5.74 0.05 21.86
N GLN A 49 4.42 -0.13 21.82
CA GLN A 49 3.50 0.99 21.97
C GLN A 49 3.51 1.48 23.41
N GLU A 50 3.70 2.78 23.64
CA GLU A 50 3.45 3.37 24.96
C GLU A 50 1.93 3.41 25.23
N PRO A 51 1.45 2.95 26.39
CA PRO A 51 2.23 2.47 27.55
C PRO A 51 2.74 1.03 27.40
N ALA A 52 3.97 0.77 27.90
CA ALA A 52 4.72 -0.48 27.84
C ALA A 52 4.05 -1.74 28.47
N ASP A 53 2.84 -1.61 29.01
CA ASP A 53 2.02 -2.69 29.59
C ASP A 53 0.98 -3.24 28.58
N SER A 54 1.02 -2.82 27.32
CA SER A 54 -0.11 -3.03 26.41
C SER A 54 -0.35 -4.46 25.94
N GLY A 55 0.57 -5.41 26.19
CA GLY A 55 0.45 -6.77 25.66
C GLY A 55 0.45 -6.80 24.12
N VAL A 56 0.93 -5.73 23.48
CA VAL A 56 1.02 -5.58 22.03
C VAL A 56 2.48 -5.47 21.63
N ALA A 57 2.89 -6.27 20.64
CA ALA A 57 4.20 -6.17 20.01
C ALA A 57 3.99 -5.87 18.52
N HIS A 58 4.42 -4.69 18.08
CA HIS A 58 4.55 -4.36 16.67
C HIS A 58 5.97 -4.72 16.24
N CYS A 59 6.12 -5.71 15.36
CA CYS A 59 7.42 -6.21 14.97
C CYS A 59 7.62 -6.10 13.47
N HIS A 60 8.82 -5.71 13.06
CA HIS A 60 9.30 -5.83 11.69
C HIS A 60 10.33 -6.96 11.64
N VAL A 61 10.13 -7.91 10.74
CA VAL A 61 11.10 -9.00 10.48
C VAL A 61 11.62 -8.85 9.06
N PHE A 62 12.87 -8.42 8.96
CA PHE A 62 13.56 -8.22 7.69
C PHE A 62 14.19 -9.53 7.24
N THR A 63 13.88 -9.97 6.03
CA THR A 63 14.42 -11.19 5.42
C THR A 63 15.30 -10.81 4.24
N GLN A 64 16.61 -10.96 4.38
CA GLN A 64 17.56 -10.82 3.29
C GLN A 64 17.61 -12.10 2.45
N LEU A 65 17.43 -12.00 1.13
CA LEU A 65 17.42 -13.12 0.18
C LEU A 65 18.78 -13.25 -0.54
N HIS A 66 19.65 -14.13 -0.07
CA HIS A 66 21.03 -14.24 -0.60
C HIS A 66 21.14 -14.73 -2.05
N GLU A 67 20.07 -15.36 -2.57
CA GLU A 67 20.01 -15.80 -3.98
C GLU A 67 19.38 -14.76 -4.92
N TYR A 68 18.96 -13.61 -4.38
CA TYR A 68 18.24 -12.56 -5.09
C TYR A 68 18.88 -11.20 -4.82
N ASP A 69 20.18 -11.10 -5.07
CA ASP A 69 20.95 -9.85 -4.97
C ASP A 69 20.86 -9.18 -3.59
N ASP A 70 20.73 -10.02 -2.55
CA ASP A 70 20.55 -9.58 -1.15
C ASP A 70 19.35 -8.65 -0.94
N GLU A 71 18.30 -8.78 -1.77
CA GLU A 71 17.05 -8.06 -1.58
C GLU A 71 16.42 -8.37 -0.21
N VAL A 72 15.90 -7.32 0.44
CA VAL A 72 15.36 -7.38 1.80
C VAL A 72 13.83 -7.29 1.75
N LEU A 73 13.15 -8.31 2.26
CA LEU A 73 11.70 -8.29 2.45
C LEU A 73 11.38 -7.88 3.89
N ASP A 74 10.47 -6.93 4.09
CA ASP A 74 10.04 -6.53 5.44
C ASP A 74 8.62 -7.02 5.72
N ALA A 75 8.49 -7.85 6.75
CA ALA A 75 7.21 -8.31 7.26
C ALA A 75 6.83 -7.57 8.55
N CYS A 76 5.86 -6.66 8.44
CA CYS A 76 5.20 -6.04 9.59
C CYS A 76 4.15 -7.00 10.19
N ILE A 77 4.38 -7.45 11.42
CA ILE A 77 3.53 -8.41 12.15
C ILE A 77 3.17 -7.87 13.53
N PHE A 78 1.97 -8.23 14.00
CA PHE A 78 1.45 -7.80 15.30
C PHE A 78 1.13 -9.00 16.18
N GLY A 79 1.70 -9.02 17.37
CA GLY A 79 1.31 -9.94 18.44
C GLY A 79 0.44 -9.23 19.48
N MET A 80 -0.60 -9.91 19.98
CA MET A 80 -1.48 -9.37 21.01
C MET A 80 -1.78 -10.43 22.08
N ALA A 81 -1.19 -10.30 23.26
CA ALA A 81 -1.35 -11.23 24.38
C ALA A 81 -1.52 -10.48 25.72
N GLU A 82 -1.53 -11.22 26.82
CA GLU A 82 -1.61 -10.64 28.17
C GLU A 82 -0.34 -9.89 28.58
N ASP A 83 0.81 -10.27 27.99
CA ASP A 83 2.11 -9.66 28.22
C ASP A 83 2.94 -9.60 26.93
N LEU A 84 4.07 -8.88 26.99
CA LEU A 84 5.00 -8.74 25.86
C LEU A 84 5.56 -10.09 25.41
N GLU A 85 5.83 -11.00 26.34
CA GLU A 85 6.39 -12.31 26.03
C GLU A 85 5.43 -13.13 25.14
N GLY A 86 4.17 -13.19 25.52
CA GLY A 86 3.10 -13.81 24.76
C GLY A 86 2.86 -13.09 23.42
N ALA A 87 2.98 -11.76 23.40
CA ALA A 87 2.84 -10.98 22.16
C ALA A 87 3.96 -11.32 21.17
N LEU A 88 5.22 -11.36 21.61
CA LEU A 88 6.35 -11.81 20.78
C LEU A 88 6.17 -13.26 20.32
N GLY A 89 5.65 -14.15 21.18
CA GLY A 89 5.29 -15.51 20.80
C GLY A 89 4.23 -15.58 19.69
N GLN A 90 3.20 -14.74 19.76
CA GLN A 90 2.20 -14.66 18.70
C GLN A 90 2.77 -14.07 17.40
N ALA A 91 3.60 -13.02 17.49
CA ALA A 91 4.27 -12.44 16.33
C ALA A 91 5.14 -13.50 15.63
N ALA A 92 5.99 -14.22 16.36
CA ALA A 92 6.77 -15.34 15.83
C ALA A 92 5.88 -16.39 15.14
N GLY A 93 4.77 -16.78 15.79
CA GLY A 93 3.80 -17.71 15.23
C GLY A 93 3.18 -17.23 13.91
N LEU A 94 2.84 -15.94 13.80
CA LEU A 94 2.34 -15.33 12.57
C LEU A 94 3.40 -15.34 11.46
N TRP A 95 4.65 -15.02 11.78
CA TRP A 95 5.74 -15.07 10.80
C TRP A 95 5.94 -16.49 10.27
N ILE A 96 6.01 -17.49 11.16
CA ILE A 96 6.20 -18.90 10.77
C ILE A 96 5.03 -19.40 9.91
N SER A 97 3.79 -19.12 10.32
CA SER A 97 2.60 -19.66 9.65
C SER A 97 2.19 -18.90 8.39
N GLY A 98 2.44 -17.58 8.34
CA GLY A 98 1.99 -16.70 7.26
C GLY A 98 3.09 -16.29 6.28
N VAL A 99 4.33 -16.09 6.76
CA VAL A 99 5.43 -15.45 6.00
C VAL A 99 6.48 -16.45 5.53
N ALA A 100 6.89 -17.38 6.39
CA ALA A 100 7.96 -18.34 6.08
C ALA A 100 7.63 -19.23 4.87
N GLY A 101 6.38 -19.69 4.77
CA GLY A 101 5.90 -20.53 3.66
C GLY A 101 6.04 -19.86 2.28
N PRO A 102 5.51 -18.64 2.08
CA PRO A 102 5.74 -17.84 0.87
C PRO A 102 7.21 -17.65 0.50
N ILE A 103 8.06 -17.27 1.47
CA ILE A 103 9.50 -17.07 1.23
C ILE A 103 10.14 -18.40 0.79
N ARG A 104 9.91 -19.48 1.54
CA ARG A 104 10.49 -20.79 1.22
C ARG A 104 10.00 -21.31 -0.13
N SER A 105 8.71 -21.16 -0.42
CA SER A 105 8.12 -21.57 -1.70
C SER A 105 8.72 -20.80 -2.87
N PHE A 106 8.96 -19.49 -2.67
CA PHE A 106 9.60 -18.63 -3.64
C PHE A 106 11.05 -19.02 -3.91
N LEU A 107 11.81 -19.34 -2.87
CA LEU A 107 13.18 -19.82 -2.96
C LEU A 107 13.27 -21.19 -3.66
N ASP A 108 12.35 -22.10 -3.36
CA ASP A 108 12.33 -23.45 -3.94
C ASP A 108 11.62 -23.51 -5.31
N ASN A 109 10.99 -22.41 -5.73
CA ASN A 109 10.16 -22.31 -6.93
C ASN A 109 9.10 -23.44 -7.01
N LYS A 110 8.48 -23.75 -5.86
CA LYS A 110 7.37 -24.70 -5.72
C LYS A 110 6.58 -24.39 -4.45
N PRO A 111 5.26 -24.66 -4.42
CA PRO A 111 4.48 -24.52 -3.20
C PRO A 111 5.03 -25.43 -2.07
N VAL A 112 5.16 -24.88 -0.86
CA VAL A 112 5.43 -25.64 0.38
C VAL A 112 4.48 -25.22 1.50
N CYS A 113 4.29 -26.09 2.50
CA CYS A 113 3.36 -25.86 3.60
C CYS A 113 1.92 -25.57 3.09
N MET A 114 1.26 -24.55 3.64
CA MET A 114 -0.06 -24.07 3.22
C MET A 114 0.02 -22.94 2.18
N THR A 115 1.15 -22.81 1.48
CA THR A 115 1.36 -21.80 0.45
C THR A 115 0.80 -22.29 -0.88
N CYS A 116 0.30 -21.38 -1.70
CA CYS A 116 -0.01 -21.67 -3.10
C CYS A 116 0.76 -20.76 -4.06
N GLN A 117 1.04 -21.25 -5.26
CA GLN A 117 1.47 -20.41 -6.37
C GLN A 117 0.23 -19.80 -7.05
N ALA A 118 0.21 -18.47 -7.18
CA ALA A 118 -0.91 -17.74 -7.75
C ALA A 118 -0.89 -17.74 -9.30
N GLY A 119 -2.08 -17.62 -9.90
CA GLY A 119 -2.25 -17.37 -11.34
C GLY A 119 -1.85 -18.54 -12.26
N VAL A 120 -1.93 -19.78 -11.77
CA VAL A 120 -1.54 -20.97 -12.53
C VAL A 120 -2.75 -21.51 -13.30
N GLU A 121 -2.74 -21.36 -14.62
CA GLU A 121 -3.82 -21.83 -15.50
C GLU A 121 -4.06 -23.34 -15.31
N GLY A 122 -5.31 -23.72 -14.98
CA GLY A 122 -5.66 -25.11 -14.69
C GLY A 122 -5.05 -25.66 -13.40
N GLY A 123 -4.58 -24.80 -12.50
CA GLY A 123 -3.95 -25.16 -11.23
C GLY A 123 -4.79 -26.06 -10.34
N ASP A 124 -4.11 -26.98 -9.65
CA ASP A 124 -4.68 -27.87 -8.65
C ASP A 124 -4.36 -27.35 -7.24
N PHE A 125 -5.39 -26.88 -6.53
CA PHE A 125 -5.27 -26.40 -5.15
C PHE A 125 -4.70 -27.44 -4.19
N SER A 126 -5.02 -28.72 -4.40
CA SER A 126 -4.51 -29.79 -3.54
C SER A 126 -3.01 -30.01 -3.68
N ALA A 127 -2.44 -29.55 -4.80
CA ALA A 127 -1.00 -29.52 -5.06
C ALA A 127 -0.38 -28.12 -4.81
N GLY A 128 -1.14 -27.16 -4.29
CA GLY A 128 -0.68 -25.81 -4.01
C GLY A 128 -0.61 -24.89 -5.23
N TYR A 129 -1.34 -25.17 -6.31
CA TYR A 129 -1.38 -24.30 -7.51
C TYR A 129 -2.76 -23.68 -7.66
N ALA A 130 -2.86 -22.36 -7.49
CA ALA A 130 -4.10 -21.61 -7.52
C ALA A 130 -4.37 -21.02 -8.92
N PRO A 131 -5.56 -21.21 -9.51
CA PRO A 131 -5.96 -20.53 -10.74
C PRO A 131 -6.10 -19.01 -10.57
N GLY A 132 -6.62 -18.55 -9.42
CA GLY A 132 -6.70 -17.13 -9.10
C GLY A 132 -5.33 -16.50 -8.85
N ASP A 133 -5.17 -15.24 -9.28
CA ASP A 133 -3.92 -14.49 -9.15
C ASP A 133 -3.84 -13.64 -7.87
N TYR A 134 -4.91 -13.59 -7.07
CA TYR A 134 -5.01 -12.76 -5.86
C TYR A 134 -4.80 -11.26 -6.11
N GLY A 135 -4.89 -10.77 -7.36
CA GLY A 135 -4.54 -9.41 -7.75
C GLY A 135 -3.07 -9.20 -8.18
N LEU A 136 -2.30 -10.28 -8.33
CA LEU A 136 -0.90 -10.28 -8.77
C LEU A 136 -0.76 -10.79 -10.22
N THR A 137 -1.60 -10.27 -11.11
CA THR A 137 -1.72 -10.75 -12.50
C THR A 137 -0.38 -10.75 -13.23
N GLY A 138 -0.02 -11.92 -13.80
CA GLY A 138 1.17 -12.07 -14.63
C GLY A 138 2.51 -12.06 -13.87
N LEU A 139 2.48 -12.08 -12.54
CA LEU A 139 3.66 -12.14 -11.69
C LEU A 139 3.86 -13.56 -11.13
N ARG A 140 5.13 -13.93 -10.90
CA ARG A 140 5.42 -15.15 -10.14
C ARG A 140 5.21 -14.81 -8.67
N ALA A 141 4.14 -15.33 -8.08
CA ALA A 141 3.77 -15.06 -6.70
C ALA A 141 3.45 -16.33 -5.91
N TYR A 142 3.89 -16.37 -4.66
CA TYR A 142 3.57 -17.40 -3.69
C TYR A 142 2.81 -16.76 -2.53
N VAL A 143 1.62 -17.28 -2.25
CA VAL A 143 0.65 -16.70 -1.33
C VAL A 143 0.43 -17.65 -0.16
N GLY A 144 0.63 -17.15 1.05
CA GLY A 144 0.48 -17.90 2.29
C GLY A 144 -0.98 -18.13 2.66
N PRO A 145 -1.25 -18.84 3.76
CA PRO A 145 -2.62 -19.01 4.27
C PRO A 145 -3.19 -17.67 4.75
N SER A 146 -4.52 -17.55 4.73
CA SER A 146 -5.21 -16.48 5.44
C SER A 146 -5.28 -16.82 6.94
N ILE A 147 -4.79 -15.92 7.80
CA ILE A 147 -4.83 -16.08 9.25
C ILE A 147 -5.92 -15.16 9.79
N ALA A 148 -6.97 -15.74 10.36
CA ALA A 148 -8.11 -15.01 10.90
C ALA A 148 -8.08 -14.90 12.43
N ARG A 149 -8.60 -13.79 12.93
CA ARG A 149 -8.92 -13.56 14.34
C ARG A 149 -10.29 -12.90 14.44
N GLY A 150 -11.13 -13.39 15.35
CA GLY A 150 -12.50 -12.88 15.55
C GLY A 150 -13.54 -13.41 14.53
N PHE A 151 -13.14 -14.28 13.62
CA PHE A 151 -14.05 -14.97 12.70
C PHE A 151 -14.18 -16.45 13.10
N ASP A 152 -15.40 -16.86 13.47
CA ASP A 152 -15.71 -18.26 13.80
C ASP A 152 -16.45 -18.98 12.65
N ASP A 153 -16.60 -18.32 11.51
CA ASP A 153 -17.40 -18.79 10.38
C ASP A 153 -16.53 -19.42 9.27
N SER A 154 -16.57 -20.75 9.16
CA SER A 154 -15.89 -21.50 8.08
C SER A 154 -16.42 -21.17 6.68
N GLU A 155 -17.69 -20.76 6.55
CA GLU A 155 -18.28 -20.36 5.27
C GLU A 155 -17.70 -19.02 4.78
N LEU A 156 -17.39 -18.12 5.73
CA LEU A 156 -16.72 -16.85 5.44
C LEU A 156 -15.32 -17.10 4.86
N HIS A 157 -14.55 -18.00 5.48
CA HIS A 157 -13.23 -18.40 4.98
C HIS A 157 -13.28 -18.97 3.57
N ALA A 158 -14.28 -19.80 3.25
CA ALA A 158 -14.43 -20.38 1.93
C ALA A 158 -14.77 -19.34 0.85
N LYS A 159 -15.44 -18.24 1.20
CA LYS A 159 -15.81 -17.17 0.27
C LYS A 159 -14.67 -16.17 0.03
N LEU A 160 -13.73 -16.07 0.96
CA LEU A 160 -12.53 -15.22 0.85
C LEU A 160 -11.37 -16.00 0.22
N ASP A 161 -11.65 -16.59 -0.94
CA ASP A 161 -10.76 -17.48 -1.69
C ASP A 161 -9.75 -16.73 -2.57
N ASP A 162 -9.17 -17.46 -3.53
CA ASP A 162 -8.21 -16.99 -4.54
C ASP A 162 -8.80 -16.08 -5.62
N SER A 163 -10.12 -16.06 -5.77
CA SER A 163 -10.80 -15.15 -6.68
C SER A 163 -10.78 -13.71 -6.19
N LYS A 164 -10.51 -13.49 -4.89
CA LYS A 164 -10.52 -12.15 -4.30
C LYS A 164 -9.21 -11.41 -4.59
N PRO A 165 -9.27 -10.10 -4.84
CA PRO A 165 -8.11 -9.33 -5.23
C PRO A 165 -7.36 -8.85 -3.97
N TRP A 166 -6.86 -9.80 -3.16
CA TRP A 166 -6.19 -9.56 -1.88
C TRP A 166 -5.05 -8.56 -2.01
N PHE A 167 -4.23 -8.71 -3.05
CA PHE A 167 -3.03 -7.91 -3.29
C PHE A 167 -3.18 -6.99 -4.49
N GLN A 168 -4.42 -6.64 -4.88
CA GLN A 168 -4.66 -5.64 -5.91
C GLN A 168 -3.87 -4.37 -5.60
N TYR A 169 -3.11 -3.88 -6.58
CA TYR A 169 -2.23 -2.71 -6.50
C TYR A 169 -0.87 -2.94 -5.84
N ALA A 170 -0.54 -4.16 -5.41
CA ALA A 170 0.76 -4.45 -4.80
C ALA A 170 1.92 -4.21 -5.78
N ALA A 171 1.75 -4.61 -7.03
CA ALA A 171 2.76 -4.42 -8.07
C ALA A 171 2.97 -2.93 -8.40
N GLU A 172 1.91 -2.13 -8.42
CA GLU A 172 1.94 -0.70 -8.67
C GLU A 172 2.60 0.07 -7.51
N SER A 173 2.57 -0.49 -6.30
CA SER A 173 3.17 0.11 -5.09
C SER A 173 4.63 -0.29 -4.85
N ALA A 174 5.05 -1.42 -5.42
CA ALA A 174 6.37 -1.99 -5.26
C ALA A 174 7.51 -1.04 -5.65
N ALA A 175 8.58 -1.05 -4.84
CA ALA A 175 9.83 -0.35 -5.09
C ALA A 175 10.55 -0.82 -6.38
N PRO A 176 11.58 -0.11 -6.86
CA PRO A 176 12.32 -0.48 -8.07
C PRO A 176 13.34 -1.62 -7.81
N ARG A 177 12.85 -2.73 -7.27
CA ARG A 177 13.58 -3.99 -7.06
C ARG A 177 12.75 -5.15 -7.58
N ARG A 178 13.30 -6.36 -7.55
CA ARG A 178 12.68 -7.49 -8.24
C ARG A 178 11.65 -8.21 -7.39
N VAL A 179 11.95 -8.44 -6.12
CA VAL A 179 11.20 -9.27 -5.19
C VAL A 179 10.64 -8.41 -4.06
N HIS A 180 9.39 -8.69 -3.72
CA HIS A 180 8.61 -7.93 -2.75
C HIS A 180 7.79 -8.86 -1.88
N LEU A 181 7.53 -8.41 -0.64
CA LEU A 181 6.57 -9.00 0.26
C LEU A 181 5.36 -8.06 0.38
N ALA A 182 4.18 -8.59 0.07
CA ALA A 182 2.92 -7.91 0.31
C ALA A 182 2.20 -8.53 1.51
N LYS A 183 1.56 -7.68 2.29
CA LYS A 183 0.62 -8.05 3.35
C LYS A 183 -0.72 -7.39 3.09
N ALA A 184 -1.78 -8.18 3.15
CA ALA A 184 -3.15 -7.70 3.08
C ALA A 184 -3.86 -8.05 4.39
N THR A 185 -4.38 -7.03 5.07
CA THR A 185 -5.22 -7.16 6.26
C THR A 185 -6.63 -6.72 5.90
N ILE A 186 -7.59 -7.63 5.88
CA ILE A 186 -9.00 -7.29 5.70
C ILE A 186 -9.70 -7.23 7.05
N LEU A 187 -10.43 -6.15 7.28
CA LEU A 187 -11.13 -5.84 8.52
C LEU A 187 -12.63 -5.78 8.27
N SER A 188 -13.38 -6.38 9.20
CA SER A 188 -14.82 -6.21 9.33
C SER A 188 -15.12 -5.54 10.67
N GLN A 189 -15.91 -4.46 10.64
CA GLN A 189 -16.36 -3.71 11.82
C GLN A 189 -17.89 -3.58 11.78
N ASP A 190 -18.61 -4.61 12.22
CA ASP A 190 -20.08 -4.66 12.35
C ASP A 190 -20.87 -4.07 11.16
N SER A 191 -20.30 -4.16 9.96
CA SER A 191 -20.75 -3.49 8.75
C SER A 191 -20.60 -4.46 7.58
N PRO A 192 -21.51 -4.43 6.59
CA PRO A 192 -21.35 -5.23 5.38
C PRO A 192 -20.15 -4.80 4.53
N MET A 193 -19.54 -3.65 4.84
CA MET A 193 -18.37 -3.14 4.13
C MET A 193 -17.08 -3.70 4.73
N TRP A 194 -16.21 -4.16 3.85
CA TRP A 194 -14.89 -4.64 4.20
C TRP A 194 -13.85 -3.58 3.89
N THR A 195 -13.00 -3.32 4.86
CA THR A 195 -11.82 -2.50 4.65
C THR A 195 -10.64 -3.42 4.42
N ARG A 196 -9.80 -3.13 3.44
CA ARG A 196 -8.50 -3.77 3.28
C ARG A 196 -7.40 -2.76 3.55
N GLU A 197 -6.43 -3.14 4.36
CA GLU A 197 -5.13 -2.51 4.42
C GLU A 197 -4.15 -3.34 3.59
N LEU A 198 -3.45 -2.70 2.66
CA LEU A 198 -2.39 -3.29 1.85
C LEU A 198 -1.06 -2.63 2.23
N GLU A 199 -0.09 -3.46 2.60
CA GLU A 199 1.26 -3.09 3.01
C GLU A 199 2.25 -3.77 2.07
N ILE A 200 3.24 -3.02 1.58
CA ILE A 200 4.32 -3.54 0.73
C ILE A 200 5.64 -3.31 1.42
N ASP A 201 6.38 -4.40 1.63
CA ASP A 201 7.66 -4.44 2.30
C ASP A 201 7.61 -3.62 3.60
N GLY A 202 6.75 -4.07 4.51
CA GLY A 202 6.39 -3.36 5.73
C GLY A 202 5.55 -2.13 5.41
N HIS A 203 6.01 -0.95 5.84
CA HIS A 203 5.31 0.32 5.65
C HIS A 203 5.95 1.20 4.59
N GLU A 204 6.75 0.64 3.66
CA GLU A 204 7.27 1.44 2.53
C GLU A 204 6.10 2.08 1.76
N VAL A 205 5.05 1.30 1.50
CA VAL A 205 3.74 1.80 1.07
C VAL A 205 2.66 1.07 1.87
N ALA A 206 1.80 1.85 2.52
CA ALA A 206 0.58 1.37 3.17
C ALA A 206 -0.66 2.07 2.60
N HIS A 207 -1.73 1.32 2.37
CA HIS A 207 -2.96 1.85 1.80
C HIS A 207 -4.21 1.22 2.42
N HIS A 208 -5.21 2.05 2.69
CA HIS A 208 -6.54 1.63 3.12
C HIS A 208 -7.56 1.73 1.98
N ASP A 209 -8.17 0.61 1.64
CA ASP A 209 -9.27 0.43 0.70
C ASP A 209 -10.56 0.16 1.49
N PRO A 210 -11.40 1.19 1.76
CA PRO A 210 -12.61 1.05 2.57
C PRO A 210 -13.75 0.30 1.86
N HIS A 211 -13.56 -0.09 0.60
CA HIS A 211 -14.60 -0.70 -0.24
C HIS A 211 -14.08 -1.98 -0.91
N TRP A 212 -13.26 -2.74 -0.19
CA TRP A 212 -12.68 -3.96 -0.73
C TRP A 212 -13.78 -4.99 -1.08
N PRO A 213 -13.77 -5.57 -2.29
CA PRO A 213 -14.89 -6.35 -2.80
C PRO A 213 -14.91 -7.79 -2.26
N ALA A 214 -15.20 -7.94 -0.97
CA ALA A 214 -15.27 -9.25 -0.31
C ALA A 214 -16.35 -10.16 -0.92
N GLY A 215 -17.45 -9.60 -1.45
CA GLY A 215 -18.56 -10.37 -2.03
C GLY A 215 -19.38 -11.17 -1.02
N VAL A 216 -19.14 -10.96 0.27
CA VAL A 216 -19.83 -11.58 1.40
C VAL A 216 -20.02 -10.54 2.50
N ALA A 217 -21.19 -10.54 3.15
CA ALA A 217 -21.41 -9.71 4.33
C ALA A 217 -21.12 -10.54 5.59
N THR A 218 -20.55 -9.91 6.61
CA THR A 218 -20.44 -10.49 7.94
C THR A 218 -20.89 -9.48 8.98
N SER A 219 -21.43 -9.96 10.10
CA SER A 219 -21.73 -9.15 11.28
C SER A 219 -20.76 -9.42 12.42
N GLN A 220 -19.73 -10.24 12.20
CA GLN A 220 -18.69 -10.51 13.18
C GLN A 220 -17.55 -9.50 12.99
N PRO A 221 -17.14 -8.81 14.06
CA PRO A 221 -15.95 -7.99 14.02
C PRO A 221 -14.73 -8.91 14.04
N GLY A 222 -13.77 -8.62 13.18
CA GLY A 222 -12.59 -9.47 13.05
C GLY A 222 -11.67 -8.98 11.95
N TYR A 223 -10.51 -9.62 11.85
CA TYR A 223 -9.58 -9.37 10.77
C TYR A 223 -8.97 -10.66 10.22
N MET A 224 -8.62 -10.66 8.94
CA MET A 224 -7.80 -11.70 8.32
C MET A 224 -6.57 -11.07 7.71
N THR A 225 -5.41 -11.66 8.00
CA THR A 225 -4.13 -11.23 7.39
C THR A 225 -3.65 -12.31 6.43
N ARG A 226 -3.08 -11.88 5.31
CA ARG A 226 -2.47 -12.77 4.33
C ARG A 226 -1.20 -12.14 3.77
N PHE A 227 -0.20 -12.98 3.51
CA PHE A 227 1.08 -12.55 2.95
C PHE A 227 1.33 -13.18 1.58
N ALA A 228 2.05 -12.46 0.73
CA ALA A 228 2.55 -12.96 -0.54
C ALA A 228 3.97 -12.49 -0.80
N VAL A 229 4.80 -13.37 -1.36
CA VAL A 229 6.08 -12.99 -1.97
C VAL A 229 5.89 -13.04 -3.48
N PHE A 230 6.21 -11.96 -4.18
CA PHE A 230 6.11 -11.88 -5.63
C PHE A 230 7.36 -11.30 -6.27
N GLU A 231 7.62 -11.67 -7.52
CA GLU A 231 8.68 -11.06 -8.31
C GLU A 231 8.21 -10.52 -9.66
N PHE A 232 8.85 -9.42 -10.08
CA PHE A 232 8.89 -9.04 -11.48
C PHE A 232 9.80 -10.01 -12.26
N PRO A 233 9.43 -10.42 -13.48
CA PRO A 233 10.30 -11.24 -14.32
C PRO A 233 11.69 -10.61 -14.49
N ARG A 234 12.75 -11.42 -14.52
CA ARG A 234 14.14 -10.92 -14.66
C ARG A 234 14.37 -10.03 -15.88
N ASN A 235 13.60 -10.24 -16.94
CA ASN A 235 13.64 -9.46 -18.18
C ASN A 235 12.58 -8.36 -18.24
N SER A 236 11.90 -8.09 -17.12
CA SER A 236 10.88 -7.05 -17.05
C SER A 236 11.51 -5.68 -17.09
N VAL A 237 10.99 -4.81 -17.97
CA VAL A 237 11.35 -3.39 -18.01
C VAL A 237 10.77 -2.61 -16.83
N GLU A 238 9.86 -3.22 -16.07
CA GLU A 238 9.10 -2.58 -15.01
C GLU A 238 9.95 -2.12 -13.83
N VAL A 239 11.03 -2.85 -13.51
CA VAL A 239 11.99 -2.46 -12.46
C VAL A 239 12.74 -1.20 -12.89
N THR A 240 13.27 -1.18 -14.12
CA THR A 240 13.96 -0.01 -14.68
C THR A 240 13.03 1.19 -14.81
N ARG A 241 11.79 0.95 -15.28
CA ARG A 241 10.77 2.00 -15.41
C ARG A 241 10.40 2.60 -14.06
N ARG A 242 10.25 1.78 -13.01
CA ARG A 242 10.03 2.26 -11.63
C ARG A 242 11.23 3.03 -11.11
N ALA A 243 12.46 2.57 -11.37
CA ALA A 243 13.65 3.30 -10.95
C ALA A 243 13.71 4.70 -11.58
N GLN A 244 13.33 4.81 -12.86
CA GLN A 244 13.21 6.10 -13.54
C GLN A 244 12.09 6.96 -12.95
N LEU A 245 10.93 6.36 -12.64
CA LEU A 245 9.81 7.06 -12.02
C LEU A 245 10.18 7.61 -10.63
N ASP A 246 10.75 6.77 -9.75
CA ASP A 246 11.19 7.15 -8.41
C ASP A 246 12.22 8.27 -8.49
N ARG A 247 13.25 8.13 -9.35
CA ARG A 247 14.23 9.19 -9.59
C ARG A 247 13.56 10.50 -10.05
N THR A 248 12.54 10.42 -10.88
CA THR A 248 11.79 11.60 -11.37
C THR A 248 11.01 12.27 -10.24
N ILE A 249 10.27 11.48 -9.45
CA ILE A 249 9.47 11.98 -8.32
C ILE A 249 10.38 12.57 -7.23
N GLU A 250 11.48 11.90 -6.88
CA GLU A 250 12.47 12.39 -5.91
C GLU A 250 13.09 13.70 -6.37
N HIS A 251 13.52 13.78 -7.64
CA HIS A 251 14.10 14.99 -8.18
C HIS A 251 13.09 16.15 -8.17
N PHE A 252 11.84 15.89 -8.58
CA PHE A 252 10.77 16.88 -8.51
C PHE A 252 10.58 17.37 -7.07
N ALA A 253 10.40 16.46 -6.11
CA ALA A 253 10.15 16.79 -4.71
C ALA A 253 11.27 17.62 -4.07
N GLN A 254 12.54 17.29 -4.36
CA GLN A 254 13.70 17.97 -3.79
C GLN A 254 13.91 19.39 -4.35
N HIS A 255 13.55 19.64 -5.62
CA HIS A 255 13.85 20.90 -6.29
C HIS A 255 12.64 21.85 -6.36
N PHE A 256 11.42 21.33 -6.19
CA PHE A 256 10.19 22.14 -6.23
C PHE A 256 10.21 23.36 -5.31
N PRO A 257 10.60 23.28 -4.02
CA PRO A 257 10.57 24.44 -3.12
C PRO A 257 11.50 25.58 -3.55
N GLY A 258 12.59 25.26 -4.25
CA GLY A 258 13.58 26.23 -4.72
C GLY A 258 13.29 26.85 -6.09
N CYS A 259 12.22 26.41 -6.77
CA CYS A 259 11.88 26.85 -8.12
C CYS A 259 10.85 27.97 -8.11
N GLU A 260 11.03 28.97 -8.98
CA GLU A 260 10.08 30.09 -9.12
C GLU A 260 8.68 29.65 -9.60
N SER A 261 8.62 28.55 -10.35
CA SER A 261 7.38 27.99 -10.88
C SER A 261 7.57 26.52 -11.24
N VAL A 262 6.49 25.74 -11.18
CA VAL A 262 6.47 24.34 -11.60
C VAL A 262 6.90 24.16 -13.06
N ASP A 263 6.47 25.04 -13.97
CA ASP A 263 6.79 24.95 -15.40
C ASP A 263 8.32 25.01 -15.62
N LYS A 264 9.03 25.92 -14.94
CA LYS A 264 10.49 26.02 -15.01
C LYS A 264 11.20 24.77 -14.47
N LEU A 265 10.68 24.16 -13.39
CA LEU A 265 11.23 22.91 -12.89
C LEU A 265 11.05 21.79 -13.92
N MET A 266 9.84 21.66 -14.46
CA MET A 266 9.54 20.65 -15.46
C MET A 266 10.43 20.83 -16.69
N ASP A 267 10.55 22.05 -17.23
CA ASP A 267 11.44 22.34 -18.37
C ASP A 267 12.89 21.96 -18.08
N SER A 268 13.42 22.31 -16.90
CA SER A 268 14.78 21.94 -16.47
C SER A 268 14.95 20.42 -16.40
N MET A 269 13.97 19.68 -15.87
CA MET A 269 14.02 18.21 -15.84
C MET A 269 14.03 17.62 -17.25
N LEU A 270 13.30 18.20 -18.20
CA LEU A 270 13.34 17.75 -19.59
C LEU A 270 14.71 18.00 -20.22
N GLU A 271 15.33 19.15 -19.96
CA GLU A 271 16.70 19.48 -20.40
C GLU A 271 17.74 18.53 -19.80
N ASP A 272 17.54 18.09 -18.55
CA ASP A 272 18.37 17.09 -17.85
C ASP A 272 18.12 15.64 -18.32
N GLY A 273 17.21 15.45 -19.29
CA GLY A 273 16.97 14.17 -19.94
C GLY A 273 16.00 13.25 -19.20
N PHE A 274 15.15 13.78 -18.31
CA PHE A 274 14.06 13.02 -17.73
C PHE A 274 12.96 12.74 -18.76
N ASP A 275 12.25 11.61 -18.58
CA ASP A 275 11.12 11.27 -19.45
C ASP A 275 9.96 12.25 -19.21
N ALA A 276 9.46 12.83 -20.29
CA ALA A 276 8.50 13.91 -20.19
C ALA A 276 7.12 13.47 -19.71
N ASP A 277 6.72 12.23 -19.98
CA ASP A 277 5.46 11.71 -19.47
C ASP A 277 5.61 11.39 -17.96
N MET A 278 6.77 10.89 -17.50
CA MET A 278 7.05 10.72 -16.07
C MET A 278 7.12 12.05 -15.29
N VAL A 279 7.74 13.09 -15.85
CA VAL A 279 7.78 14.43 -15.22
C VAL A 279 6.37 14.97 -15.01
N HIS A 280 5.51 14.81 -16.02
CA HIS A 280 4.10 15.20 -15.93
C HIS A 280 3.33 14.37 -14.90
N GLU A 281 3.58 13.06 -14.80
CA GLU A 281 2.95 12.21 -13.77
C GLU A 281 3.45 12.53 -12.36
N ALA A 282 4.73 12.90 -12.19
CA ALA A 282 5.26 13.36 -10.91
C ALA A 282 4.54 14.64 -10.45
N GLU A 283 4.38 15.63 -11.34
CA GLU A 283 3.66 16.86 -11.04
C GLU A 283 2.17 16.62 -10.77
N SER A 284 1.48 15.89 -11.65
CA SER A 284 0.01 15.83 -11.63
C SER A 284 -0.57 14.75 -10.72
N ILE A 285 0.22 13.73 -10.35
CA ILE A 285 -0.21 12.61 -9.52
C ILE A 285 0.58 12.49 -8.22
N ALA A 286 1.91 12.50 -8.27
CA ALA A 286 2.68 12.29 -7.03
C ALA A 286 2.42 13.43 -6.02
N THR A 287 2.14 14.65 -6.49
CA THR A 287 1.74 15.77 -5.62
C THR A 287 0.40 15.57 -4.91
N ILE A 288 -0.52 14.76 -5.46
CA ILE A 288 -1.74 14.33 -4.75
C ILE A 288 -1.36 13.48 -3.53
N ALA A 289 -0.43 12.54 -3.70
CA ALA A 289 0.06 11.71 -2.61
C ALA A 289 0.74 12.57 -1.52
N PHE A 290 1.59 13.52 -1.90
CA PHE A 290 2.25 14.45 -0.97
C PHE A 290 1.23 15.26 -0.16
N GLY A 291 0.22 15.85 -0.83
CA GLY A 291 -0.84 16.59 -0.16
C GLY A 291 -1.61 15.74 0.84
N ARG A 292 -1.96 14.51 0.48
CA ARG A 292 -2.67 13.58 1.38
C ARG A 292 -1.82 13.17 2.58
N ILE A 293 -0.50 13.00 2.43
CA ILE A 293 0.43 12.77 3.54
C ILE A 293 0.43 13.97 4.50
N PHE A 294 0.48 15.19 3.98
CA PHE A 294 0.49 16.40 4.80
C PHE A 294 -0.77 16.55 5.66
N PHE A 295 -1.93 16.17 5.11
CA PHE A 295 -3.21 16.18 5.83
C PHE A 295 -3.57 14.84 6.48
N GLN A 296 -2.63 13.89 6.59
CA GLN A 296 -2.86 12.61 7.25
C GLN A 296 -3.29 12.82 8.72
N GLY A 297 -4.25 12.01 9.19
CA GLY A 297 -4.80 12.11 10.55
C GLY A 297 -5.87 13.21 10.72
N ARG A 298 -6.33 13.83 9.63
CA ARG A 298 -7.43 14.82 9.64
C ARG A 298 -8.78 14.25 9.18
N ASP A 299 -8.87 12.94 8.95
CA ASP A 299 -10.07 12.21 8.53
C ASP A 299 -10.84 12.83 7.34
N ILE A 300 -10.11 13.50 6.44
CA ILE A 300 -10.68 14.13 5.25
C ILE A 300 -11.20 13.05 4.31
N GLN A 301 -12.41 13.25 3.77
CA GLN A 301 -13.04 12.31 2.86
C GLN A 301 -12.58 12.57 1.42
N TYR A 302 -11.42 12.01 1.09
CA TYR A 302 -10.87 12.03 -0.26
C TYR A 302 -11.62 11.07 -1.20
N SER A 303 -11.64 11.39 -2.50
CA SER A 303 -12.02 10.42 -3.52
C SER A 303 -10.90 9.39 -3.69
N PRO A 304 -11.20 8.08 -3.69
CA PRO A 304 -10.20 7.05 -4.01
C PRO A 304 -9.91 6.96 -5.52
N HIS A 305 -10.66 7.69 -6.34
CA HIS A 305 -10.53 7.71 -7.79
C HIS A 305 -10.17 9.10 -8.32
N VAL A 306 -9.60 9.12 -9.52
CA VAL A 306 -9.43 10.32 -10.37
C VAL A 306 -10.17 10.16 -11.69
N ILE A 307 -10.43 11.30 -12.33
CA ILE A 307 -10.89 11.36 -13.71
C ILE A 307 -9.65 11.54 -14.59
N ARG A 308 -9.30 10.56 -15.43
CA ARG A 308 -8.16 10.63 -16.34
C ARG A 308 -8.59 11.14 -17.71
N ALA A 309 -8.02 12.27 -18.13
CA ALA A 309 -8.19 12.79 -19.48
C ALA A 309 -7.01 12.34 -20.36
N ARG A 310 -7.25 11.36 -21.24
CA ARG A 310 -6.20 10.70 -22.02
C ARG A 310 -5.84 11.50 -23.28
N ARG A 311 -4.57 11.43 -23.70
CA ARG A 311 -4.06 12.00 -24.96
C ARG A 311 -4.82 11.46 -26.17
N SER A 312 -5.34 10.24 -26.09
CA SER A 312 -6.15 9.59 -27.12
C SER A 312 -7.54 10.23 -27.34
N GLY A 313 -7.96 11.16 -26.48
CA GLY A 313 -9.31 11.73 -26.50
C GLY A 313 -10.30 11.01 -25.60
N LYS A 314 -9.90 9.89 -24.97
CA LYS A 314 -10.74 9.15 -24.03
C LYS A 314 -10.76 9.84 -22.66
N VAL A 315 -11.92 9.85 -22.01
CA VAL A 315 -12.06 10.23 -20.60
C VAL A 315 -12.44 8.99 -19.78
N GLU A 316 -11.71 8.74 -18.69
CA GLU A 316 -11.96 7.64 -17.76
C GLU A 316 -12.34 8.22 -16.40
N THR A 317 -13.51 7.84 -15.87
CA THR A 317 -14.15 8.59 -14.78
C THR A 317 -13.91 8.02 -13.38
N GLU A 318 -13.46 6.78 -13.28
CA GLU A 318 -13.29 6.05 -12.03
C GLU A 318 -11.96 5.29 -12.03
N VAL A 319 -10.87 5.99 -12.34
CA VAL A 319 -9.53 5.38 -12.30
C VAL A 319 -9.06 5.36 -10.85
N PRO A 320 -8.84 4.18 -10.22
CA PRO A 320 -8.37 4.12 -8.84
C PRO A 320 -6.99 4.75 -8.74
N LEU A 321 -6.77 5.66 -7.79
CA LEU A 321 -5.45 6.29 -7.59
C LEU A 321 -4.35 5.25 -7.34
N MET A 322 -4.69 4.21 -6.58
CA MET A 322 -3.80 3.09 -6.28
C MET A 322 -3.41 2.27 -7.51
N ALA A 323 -4.19 2.33 -8.59
CA ALA A 323 -3.82 1.68 -9.84
C ALA A 323 -2.72 2.45 -10.62
N ILE A 324 -2.29 3.62 -10.11
CA ILE A 324 -1.35 4.50 -10.80
C ILE A 324 -0.01 4.49 -10.06
N PRO A 325 1.06 3.93 -10.64
CA PRO A 325 2.36 3.82 -9.97
C PRO A 325 2.90 5.15 -9.42
N ALA A 326 2.71 6.26 -10.14
CA ALA A 326 3.18 7.57 -9.69
C ALA A 326 2.55 8.01 -8.35
N TYR A 327 1.31 7.61 -8.07
CA TYR A 327 0.65 7.89 -6.80
C TYR A 327 1.28 7.07 -5.67
N ASN A 328 1.41 5.76 -5.85
CA ASN A 328 1.95 4.88 -4.81
C ASN A 328 3.42 5.18 -4.50
N ARG A 329 4.23 5.40 -5.53
CA ARG A 329 5.62 5.81 -5.35
C ARG A 329 5.73 7.21 -4.75
N GLY A 330 4.80 8.10 -5.09
CA GLY A 330 4.63 9.38 -4.40
C GLY A 330 4.34 9.24 -2.90
N LEU A 331 3.59 8.20 -2.46
CA LEU A 331 3.36 7.95 -1.03
C LEU A 331 4.65 7.55 -0.30
N ALA A 332 5.43 6.62 -0.89
CA ALA A 332 6.71 6.20 -0.32
C ALA A 332 7.70 7.36 -0.24
N ILE A 333 7.92 8.05 -1.36
CA ILE A 333 8.87 9.16 -1.46
C ILE A 333 8.42 10.34 -0.60
N GLY A 334 7.13 10.64 -0.54
CA GLY A 334 6.58 11.73 0.27
C GLY A 334 6.79 11.50 1.76
N THR A 335 6.62 10.26 2.22
CA THR A 335 6.89 9.88 3.62
C THR A 335 8.37 10.07 3.96
N ALA A 336 9.27 9.57 3.11
CA ALA A 336 10.71 9.76 3.29
C ALA A 336 11.15 11.23 3.17
N ALA A 337 10.49 12.02 2.32
CA ALA A 337 10.75 13.45 2.14
C ALA A 337 10.37 14.25 3.40
N ARG A 338 9.26 13.91 4.06
CA ARG A 338 8.82 14.53 5.32
C ARG A 338 9.89 14.47 6.42
N GLU A 339 10.68 13.40 6.47
CA GLU A 339 11.73 13.22 7.46
C GLU A 339 13.04 13.95 7.11
N LYS A 340 13.26 14.27 5.83
CA LYS A 340 14.52 14.81 5.31
C LYS A 340 14.47 16.30 4.98
N MET A 341 13.30 16.82 4.62
CA MET A 341 13.08 18.21 4.23
C MET A 341 12.76 19.10 5.44
N SER A 342 12.94 20.40 5.29
CA SER A 342 12.40 21.35 6.25
C SER A 342 10.86 21.34 6.21
N GLU A 343 10.21 21.71 7.31
CA GLU A 343 8.75 21.77 7.37
C GLU A 343 8.17 22.73 6.31
N GLU A 344 8.82 23.88 6.08
CA GLU A 344 8.42 24.88 5.09
C GLU A 344 8.53 24.36 3.66
N ASP A 345 9.64 23.69 3.33
CA ASP A 345 9.85 23.10 2.00
C ASP A 345 8.84 21.98 1.73
N PHE A 346 8.63 21.11 2.72
CA PHE A 346 7.68 20.01 2.63
C PHE A 346 6.24 20.53 2.49
N GLN A 347 5.86 21.54 3.27
CA GLN A 347 4.57 22.20 3.14
C GLN A 347 4.38 22.81 1.74
N THR A 348 5.38 23.51 1.22
CA THR A 348 5.33 24.11 -0.12
C THR A 348 5.05 23.04 -1.19
N LEU A 349 5.78 21.92 -1.15
CA LEU A 349 5.56 20.77 -2.03
C LEU A 349 4.14 20.20 -1.92
N CYS A 350 3.66 19.98 -0.69
CA CYS A 350 2.39 19.33 -0.42
C CYS A 350 1.16 20.18 -0.79
N LEU A 351 1.31 21.50 -0.83
CA LEU A 351 0.21 22.42 -1.10
C LEU A 351 0.01 22.70 -2.60
N HIS A 352 0.85 22.18 -3.50
CA HIS A 352 0.75 22.44 -4.94
C HIS A 352 -0.54 21.89 -5.60
N ASN A 353 -1.00 20.72 -5.19
CA ASN A 353 -2.08 20.02 -5.90
C ASN A 353 -3.48 20.62 -5.65
N ALA A 354 -4.42 20.31 -6.55
CA ALA A 354 -5.78 20.83 -6.50
C ALA A 354 -6.58 20.45 -5.23
N GLU A 355 -6.36 19.27 -4.66
CA GLU A 355 -7.02 18.85 -3.42
C GLU A 355 -6.55 19.69 -2.24
N SER A 356 -5.24 19.89 -2.11
CA SER A 356 -4.66 20.77 -1.09
C SER A 356 -5.13 22.22 -1.24
N GLN A 357 -5.15 22.75 -2.47
CA GLN A 357 -5.63 24.10 -2.75
C GLN A 357 -7.12 24.27 -2.37
N ALA A 358 -7.96 23.27 -2.64
CA ALA A 358 -9.37 23.30 -2.23
C ALA A 358 -9.52 23.33 -0.69
N LEU A 359 -8.67 22.60 0.03
CA LEU A 359 -8.65 22.60 1.50
C LEU A 359 -8.18 23.95 2.06
N LEU A 360 -7.12 24.53 1.50
CA LEU A 360 -6.66 25.86 1.88
C LEU A 360 -7.75 26.92 1.68
N GLN A 361 -8.40 26.93 0.52
CA GLN A 361 -9.50 27.85 0.25
C GLN A 361 -10.67 27.69 1.23
N ALA A 362 -10.97 26.44 1.65
CA ALA A 362 -11.98 26.18 2.65
C ALA A 362 -11.59 26.76 4.02
N ILE A 363 -10.34 26.56 4.44
CA ILE A 363 -9.80 27.10 5.70
C ILE A 363 -9.79 28.63 5.67
N GLU A 364 -9.31 29.24 4.59
CA GLU A 364 -9.31 30.69 4.37
C GLU A 364 -10.73 31.28 4.36
N SER A 365 -11.72 30.51 3.90
CA SER A 365 -13.14 30.86 3.93
C SER A 365 -13.79 30.68 5.31
N GLY A 366 -13.02 30.26 6.32
CA GLY A 366 -13.46 30.14 7.71
C GLY A 366 -13.91 28.76 8.15
N VAL A 367 -13.61 27.70 7.38
CA VAL A 367 -13.78 26.32 7.88
C VAL A 367 -12.74 26.06 8.96
N ALA A 368 -13.21 25.72 10.16
CA ALA A 368 -12.32 25.38 11.26
C ALA A 368 -11.64 24.04 10.98
N VAL A 369 -10.45 23.86 11.55
CA VAL A 369 -9.61 22.67 11.29
C VAL A 369 -10.28 21.38 11.78
N GLU A 370 -11.04 21.47 12.88
CA GLU A 370 -11.87 20.41 13.44
C GLU A 370 -13.06 20.01 12.54
N ASP A 371 -13.42 20.83 11.56
CA ASP A 371 -14.48 20.56 10.61
C ASP A 371 -13.97 19.95 9.29
N LEU A 372 -12.65 19.81 9.10
CA LEU A 372 -12.06 19.15 7.93
C LEU A 372 -12.59 17.71 7.68
N PRO A 373 -12.86 16.86 8.70
CA PRO A 373 -13.46 15.54 8.48
C PRO A 373 -14.84 15.56 7.78
N LYS A 374 -15.53 16.71 7.81
CA LYS A 374 -16.83 16.91 7.15
C LYS A 374 -16.69 17.33 5.69
N ILE A 375 -15.48 17.69 5.24
CA ILE A 375 -15.21 18.02 3.85
C ILE A 375 -15.12 16.71 3.06
N ARG A 376 -15.92 16.65 1.99
CA ARG A 376 -15.83 15.60 0.98
C ARG A 376 -15.29 16.19 -0.31
N LEU A 377 -14.13 15.70 -0.73
CA LEU A 377 -13.51 16.10 -1.98
C LEU A 377 -14.01 15.22 -3.13
N TYR A 378 -14.22 15.85 -4.28
CA TYR A 378 -14.54 15.17 -5.53
C TYR A 378 -13.25 14.63 -6.18
N PRO A 379 -13.34 13.65 -7.10
CA PRO A 379 -12.17 13.19 -7.84
C PRO A 379 -11.48 14.33 -8.58
N SER A 380 -10.15 14.40 -8.46
CA SER A 380 -9.33 15.30 -9.26
C SER A 380 -9.37 14.90 -10.74
N VAL A 381 -9.40 15.89 -11.65
CA VAL A 381 -9.19 15.66 -13.08
C VAL A 381 -7.69 15.70 -13.35
N VAL A 382 -7.14 14.57 -13.79
CA VAL A 382 -5.71 14.42 -14.06
C VAL A 382 -5.50 14.27 -15.57
N PRO A 383 -4.96 15.29 -16.24
CA PRO A 383 -4.63 15.22 -17.66
C PRO A 383 -3.40 14.34 -17.91
N GLU A 384 -3.38 13.64 -19.04
CA GLU A 384 -2.11 13.21 -19.64
C GLU A 384 -1.43 14.40 -20.34
N ARG A 385 -0.09 14.34 -20.43
CA ARG A 385 0.68 15.34 -21.17
C ARG A 385 0.17 15.48 -22.60
N ASN A 386 0.05 16.72 -23.07
CA ASN A 386 -0.44 17.08 -24.41
C ASN A 386 -1.88 16.62 -24.71
N VAL A 387 -2.73 16.49 -23.68
CA VAL A 387 -4.17 16.28 -23.87
C VAL A 387 -4.82 17.47 -24.58
N SER A 388 -5.81 17.20 -25.43
CA SER A 388 -6.53 18.26 -26.13
C SER A 388 -7.45 19.04 -25.19
N GLN A 389 -7.66 20.33 -25.48
CA GLN A 389 -8.64 21.14 -24.73
C GLN A 389 -10.04 20.52 -24.76
N GLN A 390 -10.45 19.93 -25.89
CA GLN A 390 -11.74 19.25 -26.02
C GLN A 390 -11.89 18.09 -25.03
N THR A 391 -10.84 17.29 -24.85
CA THR A 391 -10.85 16.18 -23.88
C THR A 391 -10.90 16.71 -22.45
N MET A 392 -10.17 17.80 -22.17
CA MET A 392 -10.19 18.44 -20.86
C MET A 392 -11.56 19.01 -20.53
N ASP A 393 -12.20 19.71 -21.47
CA ASP A 393 -13.55 20.24 -21.30
C ASP A 393 -14.55 19.10 -21.04
N ALA A 394 -14.39 17.96 -21.72
CA ALA A 394 -15.22 16.77 -21.48
C ALA A 394 -15.01 16.19 -20.07
N ALA A 395 -13.77 16.09 -19.60
CA ALA A 395 -13.46 15.62 -18.24
C ALA A 395 -14.01 16.57 -17.16
N MET A 396 -13.85 17.89 -17.37
CA MET A 396 -14.39 18.91 -16.49
C MET A 396 -15.92 18.91 -16.48
N ALA A 397 -16.57 18.68 -17.62
CA ALA A 397 -18.03 18.55 -17.69
C ALA A 397 -18.54 17.37 -16.85
N ILE A 398 -17.82 16.25 -16.82
CA ILE A 398 -18.14 15.10 -15.98
C ILE A 398 -18.01 15.48 -14.50
N LEU A 399 -16.89 16.08 -14.10
CA LEU A 399 -16.69 16.55 -12.72
C LEU A 399 -17.81 17.51 -12.30
N ASN A 400 -18.12 18.51 -13.12
CA ASN A 400 -19.20 19.47 -12.86
C ASN A 400 -20.56 18.77 -12.72
N GLY A 401 -20.85 17.78 -13.56
CA GLY A 401 -22.06 16.97 -13.44
C GLY A 401 -22.15 16.20 -12.11
N MET A 402 -21.02 15.66 -11.62
CA MET A 402 -20.95 15.01 -10.30
C MET A 402 -21.25 16.02 -9.17
N VAL A 403 -20.65 17.21 -9.24
CA VAL A 403 -20.84 18.29 -8.26
C VAL A 403 -22.30 18.76 -8.24
N GLU A 404 -22.90 18.96 -9.41
CA GLU A 404 -24.29 19.42 -9.53
C GLU A 404 -25.29 18.40 -8.99
N LYS A 405 -25.11 17.11 -9.28
CA LYS A 405 -25.98 16.02 -8.82
C LYS A 405 -25.99 15.90 -7.30
N ASN A 406 -24.84 16.13 -6.66
CA ASN A 406 -24.65 16.01 -5.22
C ASN A 406 -24.84 17.34 -4.48
N ARG A 407 -25.12 18.43 -5.18
CA ARG A 407 -25.39 19.72 -4.56
C ARG A 407 -26.71 19.61 -3.78
N PRO A 408 -26.74 19.90 -2.47
CA PRO A 408 -28.00 19.91 -1.74
C PRO A 408 -28.97 20.88 -2.46
N PRO A 409 -30.25 20.49 -2.65
CA PRO A 409 -31.19 21.36 -3.33
C PRO A 409 -31.19 22.70 -2.60
N LYS A 410 -30.92 23.79 -3.33
CA LYS A 410 -30.97 25.14 -2.77
C LYS A 410 -32.28 25.23 -1.98
N ARG A 411 -32.20 25.36 -0.65
CA ARG A 411 -33.38 25.66 0.17
C ARG A 411 -34.03 26.86 -0.48
N LYS A 412 -35.16 26.67 -1.18
CA LYS A 412 -35.98 27.78 -1.65
C LYS A 412 -36.30 28.56 -0.37
N LYS A 413 -35.67 29.72 -0.18
CA LYS A 413 -36.04 30.61 0.92
C LYS A 413 -37.56 30.78 0.78
N PRO A 414 -38.37 30.47 1.81
CA PRO A 414 -39.79 30.73 1.73
C PRO A 414 -39.95 32.22 1.44
N TRP A 415 -40.59 32.54 0.32
CA TRP A 415 -40.85 33.88 -0.20
C TRP A 415 -41.69 34.78 0.73
N TRP A 416 -42.00 34.30 1.94
CA TRP A 416 -42.95 34.86 2.90
C TRP A 416 -42.34 35.14 4.29
N LYS A 417 -41.01 35.21 4.42
CA LYS A 417 -40.35 35.78 5.61
C LYS A 417 -39.66 37.10 5.29
N PHE A 418 -40.48 38.14 5.08
CA PHE A 418 -40.19 39.51 5.48
C PHE A 418 -41.00 39.76 6.76
N TRP A 419 -40.34 40.11 7.85
CA TRP A 419 -40.80 41.06 8.88
C TRP A 419 -39.57 41.65 9.55
#